data_AF-A0A7Z9F381-F1
#
_entry.id   AF-A0A7Z9F381-F1
#
_cell.length_a   1.000
_cell.length_b   1.000
_cell.length_c   1.000
_cell.angle_alpha   90.00
_cell.angle_beta   90.00
_cell.angle_gamma   90.00
#
_symmetry.space_group_name_H-M   'P 1'
#
loop_
_entity.id
_entity.type
_entity.pdbx_description
1 polymer ?
#
loop_
_entity_poly.entity_id
_entity_poly.type
_entity_poly.pdbx_seq_one_letter_code
_entity_poly.pdbx_strand_id
1 'polypeptide(L)' 'MIESSSLTFLIIVIIIALAFEFANGFNDAANAIATVVSTRVMSPLSAVIMAAVFNFVGAITGTA' A
#
# COMPACT_ATOMS: atom_id res chain seq x y z
N MET A 1 23.04 -23.79 -1.02
CA MET A 1 21.77 -24.53 -1.21
C MET A 1 20.81 -23.95 -0.18
N ILE A 2 19.65 -23.44 -0.60
CA ILE A 2 18.64 -22.92 0.32
C ILE A 2 18.00 -24.14 0.98
N GLU A 3 18.03 -24.24 2.31
CA GLU A 3 17.41 -25.36 3.02
C GLU A 3 15.89 -25.24 2.97
N SER A 4 15.16 -26.37 2.89
CA SER A 4 13.70 -26.38 2.85
C SER A 4 13.06 -25.59 4.01
N SER A 5 13.68 -25.63 5.20
CA SER A 5 13.25 -24.85 6.37
C SER A 5 13.34 -23.33 6.14
N SER A 6 14.36 -22.87 5.41
CA SER A 6 14.52 -21.46 5.07
C SER A 6 13.54 -20.97 4.00
N LEU A 7 13.14 -21.84 3.06
CA LEU A 7 12.07 -21.53 2.10
C LEU A 7 10.72 -21.35 2.81
N THR A 8 10.39 -22.23 3.75
CA THR A 8 9.15 -22.11 4.53
C THR A 8 9.10 -20.80 5.32
N PHE A 9 10.19 -20.44 6.00
CA PHE A 9 10.29 -19.18 6.74
C PHE A 9 10.16 -17.96 5.82
N LEU A 10 10.84 -17.97 4.67
CA LEU A 10 10.77 -16.90 3.68
C LEU A 10 9.34 -16.68 3.18
N ILE A 11 8.63 -17.77 2.86
CA ILE A 11 7.22 -17.68 2.40
C ILE A 11 6.34 -17.06 3.49
N ILE A 12 6.51 -17.49 4.76
CA ILE A 12 5.75 -16.92 5.88
C ILE A 12 6.02 -15.42 6.02
N VAL A 13 7.29 -15.01 5.97
CA VAL A 13 7.67 -13.59 6.08
C VAL A 13 7.09 -12.77 4.94
N ILE A 14 7.12 -13.27 3.70
CA ILE A 14 6.52 -12.58 2.54
C ILE A 14 5.00 -12.41 2.76
N ILE A 15 4.29 -13.44 3.22
CA ILE A 15 2.85 -13.34 3.47
C ILE A 15 2.55 -12.28 4.54
N ILE A 16 3.32 -12.26 5.63
CA ILE A 16 3.16 -11.29 6.71
C ILE A 16 3.48 -9.87 6.20
N ALA A 17 4.55 -9.71 5.43
CA ALA A 17 4.92 -8.42 4.83
C ALA A 17 3.80 -7.90 3.91
N LEU A 18 3.32 -8.73 2.98
CA LEU A 18 2.20 -8.37 2.10
C LEU A 18 0.94 -7.98 2.86
N ALA A 19 0.61 -8.69 3.95
CA ALA A 19 -0.54 -8.35 4.79
C ALA A 19 -0.35 -7.00 5.51
N PHE A 20 0.88 -6.73 5.98
CA PHE A 20 1.24 -5.48 6.62
C PHE A 20 1.22 -4.30 5.63
N GLU A 21 1.87 -4.44 4.47
CA GLU A 21 1.83 -3.43 3.40
C GLU A 21 0.39 -3.14 2.96
N PHE A 22 -0.47 -4.16 2.82
CA PHE A 22 -1.86 -3.95 2.47
C PHE A 22 -2.61 -3.12 3.53
N ALA A 23 -2.43 -3.46 4.81
CA ALA A 23 -3.06 -2.72 5.90
C ALA A 23 -2.56 -1.26 5.97
N ASN A 24 -1.27 -1.03 5.80
CA ASN A 24 -0.70 0.31 5.79
C ASN A 24 -1.18 1.12 4.58
N GLY A 25 -1.15 0.53 3.38
CA GLY A 25 -1.61 1.18 2.16
C GLY A 25 -3.08 1.62 2.22
N PHE A 26 -3.93 0.87 2.94
CA PHE A 26 -5.33 1.27 3.16
C PHE A 26 -5.45 2.52 4.04
N ASN A 27 -4.66 2.61 5.12
CA ASN A 27 -4.62 3.78 5.99
C ASN A 27 -4.03 5.00 5.25
N ASP A 28 -2.96 4.80 4.48
CA ASP A 28 -2.33 5.85 3.71
C ASP A 28 -3.26 6.41 2.63
N ALA A 29 -4.00 5.54 1.95
CA ALA A 29 -5.02 5.96 1.00
C ALA A 29 -6.10 6.83 1.66
N ALA A 30 -6.57 6.46 2.85
CA ALA A 30 -7.54 7.25 3.61
C ALA A 30 -6.99 8.63 3.99
N ASN A 31 -5.75 8.68 4.48
CA ASN A 31 -5.08 9.92 4.86
C ASN A 31 -4.83 10.83 3.64
N ALA A 32 -4.45 10.27 2.50
CA ALA A 32 -4.17 11.02 1.27
C ALA A 32 -5.41 11.68 0.66
N ILE A 33 -6.59 11.06 0.79
CA ILE A 33 -7.83 11.57 0.18
C ILE A 33 -8.70 12.42 1.11
N ALA A 34 -8.50 12.35 2.43
CA ALA A 34 -9.38 12.96 3.43
C ALA A 34 -9.62 14.47 3.19
N THR A 35 -8.58 15.21 2.84
CA THR A 35 -8.66 16.67 2.62
C THR A 35 -9.42 17.02 1.34
N VAL A 36 -9.09 16.38 0.22
CA VAL A 36 -9.71 16.69 -1.08
C VAL A 36 -11.16 16.22 -1.19
N VAL A 37 -11.49 15.12 -0.51
CA VAL A 37 -12.86 14.61 -0.43
C VAL A 37 -13.72 15.45 0.52
N SER A 38 -13.19 15.83 1.70
CA SER A 38 -13.96 16.65 2.66
C SER A 38 -14.23 18.07 2.15
N THR A 39 -13.27 18.66 1.42
CA THR A 39 -13.43 19.98 0.78
C THR A 39 -14.25 19.94 -0.51
N ARG A 40 -14.57 18.73 -1.02
CA ARG A 40 -15.31 18.50 -2.27
C ARG A 40 -14.64 19.10 -3.50
N VAL A 41 -13.32 19.34 -3.45
CA VAL A 41 -12.55 19.79 -4.61
C VAL A 41 -12.36 18.66 -5.63
N MET A 42 -12.46 17.42 -5.17
CA MET A 42 -12.32 16.20 -5.97
C MET A 42 -13.43 15.20 -5.64
N SER A 43 -13.92 14.45 -6.62
CA SER A 43 -14.88 13.38 -6.35
C SER A 43 -14.20 12.20 -5.63
N PRO A 44 -14.92 11.41 -4.82
CA PRO A 44 -14.31 10.29 -4.09
C PRO A 44 -13.58 9.30 -5.01
N LEU A 45 -14.13 9.03 -6.19
CA LEU A 45 -13.52 8.11 -7.15
C LEU A 45 -12.19 8.65 -7.70
N SER A 46 -12.12 9.93 -8.09
CA SER A 46 -10.87 10.51 -8.59
C SER A 46 -9.82 10.65 -7.50
N ALA A 47 -10.23 10.91 -6.25
CA ALA A 47 -9.32 10.92 -5.11
C ALA A 47 -8.71 9.52 -4.85
N VAL A 48 -9.52 8.46 -4.92
CA VAL A 48 -9.03 7.08 -4.78
C VAL A 48 -8.06 6.71 -5.91
N ILE A 49 -8.37 7.08 -7.15
CA ILE A 49 -7.46 6.84 -8.29
C ILE A 49 -6.13 7.58 -8.07
N MET A 50 -6.18 8.83 -7.63
CA MET A 50 -4.99 9.62 -7.31
C MET A 50 -4.15 8.93 -6.22
N ALA A 51 -4.76 8.54 -5.10
CA ALA A 51 -4.08 7.85 -4.02
C ALA A 51 -3.46 6.52 -4.49
N ALA A 52 -4.20 5.71 -5.25
CA ALA A 52 -3.69 4.44 -5.78
C ALA A 52 -2.48 4.64 -6.70
N VAL A 53 -2.50 5.64 -7.58
CA VAL A 53 -1.38 5.92 -8.49
C VAL A 53 -0.14 6.36 -7.70
N PHE A 54 -0.26 7.33 -6.80
CA PHE A 54 0.90 7.84 -6.07
C PHE A 54 1.46 6.85 -5.04
N ASN A 55 0.60 6.05 -4.40
CA ASN A 55 1.04 5.02 -3.47
C ASN A 55 1.77 3.87 -4.24
N PHE A 56 1.26 3.50 -5.42
CA PHE A 56 1.96 2.56 -6.30
C PHE A 56 3.31 3.11 -6.79
N VAL A 57 3.36 4.38 -7.20
CA VAL A 57 4.62 5.04 -7.58
C VAL A 57 5.61 5.02 -6.41
N GLY A 58 5.18 5.39 -5.21
CA GLY A 58 6.02 5.34 -4.02
C GLY A 58 6.55 3.95 -3.72
N ALA A 59 5.73 2.91 -3.90
CA ALA A 59 6.15 1.52 -3.71
C ALA A 59 7.23 1.08 -4.71
N ILE A 60 7.10 1.44 -6.00
CA ILE A 60 8.11 1.07 -7.02
C ILE A 60 9.39 1.91 -6.91
N THR A 61 9.32 3.14 -6.40
CA THR A 61 10.50 3.99 -6.18
C THR A 61 11.15 3.77 -4.82
N GLY A 62 10.50 3.05 -3.91
CA GLY A 62 10.98 2.81 -2.54
C GLY A 62 10.89 4.03 -1.62
N THR A 63 9.92 4.92 -1.87
CA THR A 63 9.72 6.16 -1.08
C THR A 63 8.42 6.15 -0.27
N ALA A 64 7.64 5.08 -0.37
CA ALA A 64 6.45 4.83 0.45
C ALA A 64 6.83 4.15 1.76
#